data_AF-A0A5F8H9W0-F1
#
_entry.id   AF-A0A5F8H9W0-F1
#
_cell.length_a   1.000
_cell.length_b   1.000
_cell.length_c   1.000
_cell.angle_alpha   90.00
_cell.angle_beta   90.00
_cell.angle_gamma   90.00
#
_symmetry.space_group_name_H-M   'P 1'
#
loop_
_entity.id
_entity.type
_entity.pdbx_description
1 polymer ?
#
loop_
_entity_poly.entity_id
_entity_poly.type
_entity_poly.pdbx_seq_one_letter_code
_entity_poly.pdbx_strand_id
1 'polypeptide(L)'
;MAEESNDEKKPLAKFELERETELRFEVEASQSAQLELLAGMAEIFGTELTRNKKFTFDAGAKVAVFTWHGCSLQLSGRTEVAYVSKDTPMLLYLNTHTALEQMRRQAEREEERGPRVMVVGPTDVGKSTVCRLLLNYAITSRLADPLFSGCVINTCGWVKGSGYQALVHAASAFEVDVVVVLDQERLYNELKRDLPHFVRTVLLPKSGGVVERSKDFCREYRDERIREYFYGFRGCFYPHAFNVKFSDVKIYKVGAPTIPDSCLPLGMSQEDNQLKLIPVTPGRDMVHHLLSVSTAEGTEENISETSVAGFIVVTSVDLEHQVFTVLSPAPRPLPKNFLLIMGIRFMDLK
;
A
#
# COMPACT_ATOMS: atom_id res chain seq x y z
N MET A 1 -26.16 -33.47 -15.98
CA MET A 1 -27.11 -32.38 -16.30
C MET A 1 -26.35 -31.09 -16.07
N ALA A 2 -26.12 -30.33 -17.14
CA ALA A 2 -25.45 -29.04 -17.04
C ALA A 2 -26.35 -28.09 -16.26
N GLU A 3 -25.85 -27.55 -15.16
CA GLU A 3 -26.49 -26.42 -14.49
C GLU A 3 -26.34 -25.22 -15.43
N GLU A 4 -27.38 -24.92 -16.19
CA GLU A 4 -27.56 -23.61 -16.80
C GLU A 4 -27.69 -22.61 -15.65
N SER A 5 -26.59 -21.92 -15.34
CA SER A 5 -26.60 -20.79 -14.42
C SER A 5 -27.51 -19.72 -15.01
N ASN A 6 -28.64 -19.52 -14.35
CA ASN A 6 -29.63 -18.50 -14.66
C ASN A 6 -28.95 -17.12 -14.60
N ASP A 7 -28.58 -16.59 -15.76
CA ASP A 7 -27.89 -15.32 -15.92
C ASP A 7 -28.93 -14.20 -15.68
N GLU A 8 -29.25 -13.93 -14.41
CA GLU A 8 -30.00 -12.74 -14.02
C GLU A 8 -29.33 -11.54 -14.70
N LYS A 9 -30.04 -10.88 -15.63
CA LYS A 9 -29.51 -9.74 -16.37
C LYS A 9 -28.99 -8.70 -15.39
N LYS A 10 -27.68 -8.68 -15.19
CA LYS A 10 -27.02 -7.68 -14.35
C LYS A 10 -27.42 -6.30 -14.85
N PRO A 11 -27.79 -5.36 -13.96
CA PRO A 11 -28.17 -4.03 -14.37
C PRO A 11 -27.03 -3.43 -15.20
N LEU A 12 -27.41 -2.84 -16.33
CA LEU A 12 -26.47 -2.34 -17.32
C LEU A 12 -26.75 -0.87 -17.56
N ALA A 13 -25.77 -0.04 -17.25
CA ALA A 13 -25.83 1.41 -17.38
C ALA A 13 -24.79 1.87 -18.40
N LYS A 14 -25.17 2.82 -19.25
CA LYS A 14 -24.26 3.50 -20.17
C LYS A 14 -24.03 4.92 -19.67
N PHE A 15 -22.77 5.35 -19.71
CA PHE A 15 -22.35 6.68 -19.29
C PHE A 15 -21.59 7.34 -20.42
N GLU A 16 -22.10 8.48 -20.89
CA GLU A 16 -21.39 9.37 -21.79
C GLU A 16 -20.68 10.43 -20.95
N LEU A 17 -19.36 10.46 -21.02
CA LEU A 17 -18.53 11.39 -20.28
C LEU A 17 -18.04 12.48 -21.24
N GLU A 18 -18.28 13.74 -20.83
CA GLU A 18 -17.70 14.91 -21.48
C GLU A 18 -16.20 15.01 -21.17
N ARG A 19 -15.51 15.89 -21.89
CA ARG A 19 -14.11 16.21 -21.63
C ARG A 19 -13.87 16.65 -20.18
N GLU A 20 -12.78 16.19 -19.58
CA GLU A 20 -12.35 16.56 -18.22
C GLU A 20 -13.36 16.17 -17.13
N THR A 21 -14.08 15.08 -17.33
CA THR A 21 -15.03 14.51 -16.35
C THR A 21 -14.62 13.11 -15.93
N GLU A 22 -15.11 12.67 -14.78
CA GLU A 22 -14.92 11.28 -14.33
C GLU A 22 -16.22 10.63 -13.88
N LEU A 23 -16.33 9.32 -14.16
CA LEU A 23 -17.33 8.45 -13.56
C LEU A 23 -16.78 7.91 -12.24
N ARG A 24 -17.46 8.21 -11.15
CA ARG A 24 -17.18 7.64 -9.82
C ARG A 24 -18.21 6.56 -9.53
N PHE A 25 -17.75 5.37 -9.17
CA PHE A 25 -18.66 4.31 -8.74
C PHE A 25 -18.07 3.48 -7.59
N GLU A 26 -18.97 2.92 -6.80
CA GLU A 26 -18.68 1.98 -5.71
C GLU A 26 -19.44 0.68 -5.95
N VAL A 27 -18.69 -0.43 -5.97
CA VAL A 27 -19.27 -1.77 -6.15
C VAL A 27 -19.93 -2.19 -4.84
N GLU A 28 -21.18 -2.65 -4.93
CA GLU A 28 -21.95 -3.12 -3.77
C GLU A 28 -21.21 -4.27 -3.05
N ALA A 29 -21.35 -4.31 -1.73
CA ALA A 29 -20.82 -5.41 -0.93
C ALA A 29 -21.25 -6.79 -1.48
N SER A 30 -20.33 -7.74 -1.50
CA SER A 30 -20.54 -9.11 -2.02
C SER A 30 -20.88 -9.24 -3.52
N GLN A 31 -20.79 -8.16 -4.30
CA GLN A 31 -21.03 -8.17 -5.75
C GLN A 31 -19.75 -7.87 -6.53
N SER A 32 -19.80 -8.09 -7.85
CA SER A 32 -18.76 -7.63 -8.78
C SER A 32 -19.38 -6.77 -9.87
N ALA A 33 -18.65 -5.74 -10.28
CA ALA A 33 -19.01 -4.89 -11.41
C ALA A 33 -18.03 -5.09 -12.57
N GLN A 34 -18.51 -4.97 -13.80
CA GLN A 34 -17.67 -4.94 -15.00
C GLN A 34 -17.83 -3.61 -15.72
N LEU A 35 -16.71 -2.99 -16.04
CA LEU A 35 -16.61 -1.78 -16.84
C LEU A 35 -16.04 -2.10 -18.22
N GLU A 36 -16.61 -1.50 -19.26
CA GLU A 36 -16.13 -1.60 -20.63
C GLU A 36 -16.09 -0.21 -21.29
N LEU A 37 -14.97 0.12 -21.94
CA LEU A 37 -14.84 1.32 -22.76
C LEU A 37 -15.37 1.04 -24.18
N LEU A 38 -16.47 1.70 -24.56
CA LEU A 38 -17.12 1.51 -25.85
C LEU A 38 -16.54 2.43 -26.94
N ALA A 39 -16.22 3.67 -26.58
CA ALA A 39 -15.68 4.68 -27.50
C ALA A 39 -14.91 5.77 -26.76
N GLY A 40 -13.99 6.46 -27.45
CA GLY A 40 -13.15 7.53 -26.88
C GLY A 40 -11.92 6.98 -26.14
N MET A 41 -11.38 7.79 -25.23
CA MET A 41 -10.23 7.47 -24.38
C MET A 41 -10.59 7.69 -22.92
N ALA A 42 -10.22 6.76 -22.05
CA ALA A 42 -10.48 6.84 -20.62
C ALA A 42 -9.35 6.18 -19.84
N GLU A 43 -9.16 6.60 -18.59
CA GLU A 43 -8.12 6.08 -17.71
C GLU A 43 -8.63 5.84 -16.30
N ILE A 44 -8.06 4.85 -15.62
CA ILE A 44 -8.27 4.60 -14.19
C ILE A 44 -6.95 4.84 -13.48
N PHE A 45 -6.90 5.94 -12.72
CA PHE A 45 -5.70 6.36 -11.98
C PHE A 45 -4.43 6.40 -12.85
N GLY A 46 -4.55 6.87 -14.10
CA GLY A 46 -3.46 6.99 -15.07
C GLY A 46 -3.18 5.75 -15.91
N THR A 47 -3.88 4.64 -15.67
CA THR A 47 -3.83 3.46 -16.57
C THR A 47 -4.91 3.60 -17.64
N GLU A 48 -4.49 3.73 -18.90
CA GLU A 48 -5.40 3.79 -20.04
C GLU A 48 -6.24 2.51 -20.20
N LEU A 49 -7.52 2.67 -20.50
CA LEU A 49 -8.44 1.57 -20.74
C LEU A 49 -8.40 1.14 -22.21
N THR A 50 -8.29 -0.17 -22.42
CA THR A 50 -8.41 -0.75 -23.76
C THR A 50 -9.88 -0.84 -24.17
N ARG A 51 -10.20 -0.32 -25.36
CA ARG A 51 -11.55 -0.39 -25.93
C ARG A 51 -12.04 -1.84 -26.05
N ASN A 52 -13.32 -2.06 -25.76
CA ASN A 52 -14.01 -3.35 -25.80
C ASN A 52 -13.39 -4.43 -24.89
N LYS A 53 -12.55 -4.04 -23.93
CA LYS A 53 -12.05 -4.93 -22.89
C LYS A 53 -12.87 -4.75 -21.62
N LYS A 54 -13.34 -5.86 -21.07
CA LYS A 54 -14.08 -5.88 -19.81
C LYS A 54 -13.11 -5.91 -18.64
N PHE A 55 -13.22 -4.92 -17.75
CA PHE A 55 -12.48 -4.85 -16.49
C PHE A 55 -13.43 -5.20 -15.35
N THR A 56 -13.09 -6.22 -14.56
CA THR A 56 -13.91 -6.64 -13.42
C THR A 56 -13.37 -6.05 -12.13
N PHE A 57 -14.25 -5.46 -11.33
CA PHE A 57 -13.97 -4.90 -10.02
C PHE A 57 -14.69 -5.73 -8.96
N ASP A 58 -13.95 -6.04 -7.89
CA ASP A 58 -14.43 -6.86 -6.78
C ASP A 58 -15.29 -6.01 -5.81
N ALA A 59 -15.93 -6.66 -4.86
CA ALA A 59 -16.84 -6.02 -3.90
C ALA A 59 -16.17 -4.88 -3.13
N GLY A 60 -16.90 -3.79 -2.88
CA GLY A 60 -16.39 -2.63 -2.14
C GLY A 60 -15.34 -1.80 -2.89
N ALA A 61 -15.05 -2.13 -4.15
CA ALA A 61 -14.12 -1.34 -4.97
C ALA A 61 -14.70 0.06 -5.24
N LYS A 62 -13.92 1.08 -4.88
CA LYS A 62 -14.19 2.49 -5.16
C LYS A 62 -13.32 2.92 -6.33
N VAL A 63 -13.94 3.29 -7.45
CA VAL A 63 -13.25 3.52 -8.73
C VAL A 63 -13.63 4.89 -9.29
N ALA A 64 -12.64 5.57 -9.86
CA ALA A 64 -12.84 6.76 -10.67
C ALA A 64 -12.27 6.53 -12.07
N VAL A 65 -13.10 6.71 -13.10
CA VAL A 65 -12.73 6.58 -14.51
C VAL A 65 -12.76 7.96 -15.13
N PHE A 66 -11.60 8.50 -15.49
CA PHE A 66 -11.45 9.86 -15.99
C PHE A 66 -11.25 9.88 -17.51
N THR A 67 -11.65 10.96 -18.17
CA THR A 67 -11.36 11.18 -19.60
C THR A 67 -10.88 12.61 -19.90
N TRP A 68 -9.76 12.70 -20.65
CA TRP A 68 -9.22 13.97 -21.15
C TRP A 68 -9.91 14.49 -22.42
N HIS A 69 -10.68 13.65 -23.13
CA HIS A 69 -11.20 13.96 -24.46
C HIS A 69 -12.70 13.65 -24.63
N GLY A 70 -13.29 12.92 -23.69
CA GLY A 70 -14.64 12.37 -23.77
C GLY A 70 -14.63 10.88 -24.12
N CYS A 71 -15.57 10.14 -23.56
CA CYS A 71 -15.70 8.70 -23.79
C CYS A 71 -17.11 8.17 -23.50
N SER A 72 -17.41 7.00 -24.06
CA SER A 72 -18.61 6.22 -23.76
C SER A 72 -18.22 4.97 -22.98
N LEU A 73 -18.78 4.81 -21.78
CA LEU A 73 -18.52 3.70 -20.86
C LEU A 73 -19.79 2.87 -20.68
N GLN A 74 -19.61 1.57 -20.51
CA GLN A 74 -20.65 0.65 -20.08
C GLN A 74 -20.27 0.05 -18.74
N LEU A 75 -21.16 0.18 -17.76
CA LEU A 75 -21.02 -0.41 -16.44
C LEU A 75 -22.11 -1.46 -16.27
N SER A 76 -21.71 -2.66 -15.87
CA SER A 76 -22.63 -3.77 -15.61
C SER A 76 -22.38 -4.36 -14.23
N GLY A 77 -23.45 -4.77 -13.55
CA GLY A 77 -23.39 -5.21 -12.15
C GLY A 77 -23.94 -4.15 -11.20
N ARG A 78 -24.13 -4.55 -9.94
CA ARG A 78 -24.75 -3.67 -8.93
C ARG A 78 -23.70 -2.77 -8.30
N THR A 79 -24.05 -1.50 -8.19
CA THR A 79 -23.24 -0.46 -7.56
C THR A 79 -24.06 0.26 -6.52
N GLU A 80 -23.48 0.55 -5.35
CA GLU A 80 -24.13 1.37 -4.33
C GLU A 80 -24.35 2.80 -4.83
N VAL A 81 -23.34 3.33 -5.53
CA VAL A 81 -23.34 4.68 -6.08
C VAL A 81 -22.62 4.67 -7.42
N ALA A 82 -23.16 5.37 -8.42
CA ALA A 82 -22.50 5.64 -9.70
C ALA A 82 -22.94 7.00 -10.24
N TYR A 83 -22.01 7.95 -10.39
CA TYR A 83 -22.30 9.30 -10.89
C TYR A 83 -21.11 9.92 -11.62
N VAL A 84 -21.41 10.87 -12.53
CA VAL A 84 -20.39 11.64 -13.24
C VAL A 84 -20.09 12.91 -12.46
N SER A 85 -18.81 13.22 -12.28
CA SER A 85 -18.30 14.42 -11.62
C SER A 85 -17.47 15.26 -12.58
N LYS A 86 -17.68 16.58 -12.54
CA LYS A 86 -16.82 17.59 -13.20
C LYS A 86 -15.77 18.16 -12.26
N ASP A 87 -15.99 18.03 -10.95
CA ASP A 87 -15.08 18.54 -9.93
C ASP A 87 -13.95 17.52 -9.70
N THR A 88 -12.81 17.75 -10.37
CA THR A 88 -11.64 16.88 -10.29
C THR A 88 -10.34 17.70 -10.23
N PRO A 89 -9.37 17.31 -9.40
CA PRO A 89 -8.05 17.95 -9.36
C PRO A 89 -7.08 17.41 -10.42
N MET A 90 -7.57 16.72 -11.46
CA MET A 90 -6.74 15.99 -12.44
C MET A 90 -5.77 16.90 -13.19
N LEU A 91 -6.17 18.13 -13.52
CA LEU A 91 -5.29 19.11 -14.17
C LEU A 91 -4.08 19.47 -13.28
N LEU A 92 -4.29 19.59 -11.97
CA LEU A 92 -3.21 19.87 -11.02
C LEU A 92 -2.26 18.68 -10.89
N TYR A 93 -2.78 17.45 -10.91
CA TYR A 93 -1.96 16.24 -10.93
C TYR A 93 -1.14 16.12 -12.22
N LEU A 94 -1.72 16.43 -13.38
CA LEU A 94 -1.02 16.44 -14.66
C LEU A 94 0.08 17.51 -14.70
N ASN A 95 -0.20 18.71 -14.19
CA ASN A 95 0.79 19.79 -14.07
C ASN A 95 1.95 19.38 -13.15
N THR A 96 1.64 18.73 -12.03
CA THR A 96 2.65 18.19 -11.10
C THR A 96 3.53 17.17 -11.80
N HIS A 97 2.93 16.21 -12.51
CA HIS A 97 3.68 15.22 -13.30
C HIS A 97 4.56 15.88 -14.36
N THR A 98 4.05 16.87 -15.09
CA THR A 98 4.80 17.57 -16.13
C THR A 98 6.02 18.32 -15.55
N ALA A 99 5.87 18.93 -14.36
CA ALA A 99 6.98 19.56 -13.66
C ALA A 99 8.03 18.53 -13.20
N LEU A 100 7.61 17.36 -12.70
CA LEU A 100 8.52 16.27 -12.35
C LEU A 100 9.25 15.73 -13.58
N GLU A 101 8.57 15.62 -14.71
CA GLU A 101 9.16 15.20 -15.98
C GLU A 101 10.22 16.19 -16.48
N GLN A 102 10.00 17.49 -16.29
CA GLN A 102 11.03 18.51 -16.55
C GLN A 102 12.26 18.33 -15.64
N MET A 103 12.05 18.00 -14.36
CA MET A 103 13.16 17.70 -13.43
C MET A 103 13.92 16.45 -13.86
N ARG A 104 13.25 15.38 -14.31
CA ARG A 104 13.90 14.17 -14.85
C ARG A 104 14.76 14.47 -16.07
N ARG A 105 14.24 15.26 -17.02
CA ARG A 105 15.00 15.66 -18.23
C ARG A 105 16.20 16.54 -17.89
N GLN A 106 16.11 17.35 -16.84
CA GLN A 106 17.24 18.13 -16.37
C GLN A 106 18.30 17.20 -15.75
N ALA A 107 17.89 16.29 -14.87
CA ALA A 107 18.77 15.29 -14.27
C ALA A 107 19.49 14.43 -15.33
N GLU A 108 18.79 14.02 -16.39
CA GLU A 108 19.39 13.28 -17.52
C GLU A 108 20.47 14.10 -18.25
N ARG A 109 20.27 15.41 -18.42
CA ARG A 109 21.26 16.30 -19.07
C ARG A 109 22.47 16.58 -18.20
N GLU A 110 22.27 16.65 -16.89
CA GLU A 110 23.30 16.95 -15.90
C GLU A 110 23.97 15.68 -15.36
N GLU A 111 23.51 14.50 -15.78
CA GLU A 111 23.93 13.19 -15.27
C GLU A 111 23.75 13.05 -13.75
N GLU A 112 22.69 13.65 -13.21
CA GLU A 112 22.32 13.61 -11.79
C GLU A 112 21.16 12.64 -11.51
N ARG A 113 20.80 12.43 -10.24
CA ARG A 113 19.66 11.58 -9.89
C ARG A 113 18.33 12.22 -10.29
N GLY A 114 17.33 11.38 -10.57
CA GLY A 114 15.94 11.85 -10.73
C GLY A 114 15.29 12.38 -9.44
N PRO A 115 14.17 13.11 -9.54
CA PRO A 115 13.51 13.76 -8.41
C PRO A 115 12.93 12.76 -7.42
N ARG A 116 13.17 12.99 -6.12
CA ARG A 116 12.55 12.25 -5.01
C ARG A 116 11.35 13.01 -4.48
N VAL A 117 10.15 12.45 -4.66
CA VAL A 117 8.88 13.10 -4.38
C VAL A 117 8.22 12.45 -3.17
N MET A 118 7.95 13.22 -2.13
CA MET A 118 7.24 12.73 -0.95
C MET A 118 5.81 13.26 -0.92
N VAL A 119 4.83 12.36 -0.81
CA VAL A 119 3.39 12.70 -0.74
C VAL A 119 2.92 12.56 0.71
N VAL A 120 2.48 13.67 1.29
CA VAL A 120 2.09 13.78 2.70
C VAL A 120 0.67 14.35 2.86
N GLY A 121 0.05 14.05 4.00
CA GLY A 121 -1.32 14.49 4.31
C GLY A 121 -2.02 13.51 5.27
N PRO A 122 -3.14 13.91 5.87
CA PRO A 122 -3.87 13.06 6.83
C PRO A 122 -4.45 11.79 6.18
N THR A 123 -5.09 10.93 6.97
CA THR A 123 -5.80 9.76 6.44
C THR A 123 -6.90 10.19 5.45
N ASP A 124 -7.16 9.35 4.45
CA ASP A 124 -8.27 9.52 3.50
C ASP A 124 -8.28 10.83 2.68
N VAL A 125 -7.10 11.29 2.24
CA VAL A 125 -6.95 12.41 1.28
C VAL A 125 -6.53 11.98 -0.13
N GLY A 126 -6.39 10.67 -0.38
CA GLY A 126 -6.04 10.14 -1.70
C GLY A 126 -4.55 10.01 -2.00
N LYS A 127 -3.66 10.04 -0.98
CA LYS A 127 -2.19 9.90 -1.15
C LYS A 127 -1.79 8.74 -2.06
N SER A 128 -2.27 7.53 -1.78
CA SER A 128 -1.95 6.34 -2.58
C SER A 128 -2.46 6.44 -4.03
N THR A 129 -3.61 7.09 -4.24
CA THR A 129 -4.17 7.33 -5.57
C THR A 129 -3.30 8.30 -6.37
N VAL A 130 -2.86 9.41 -5.76
CA VAL A 130 -1.95 10.36 -6.38
C VAL A 130 -0.60 9.71 -6.69
N CYS A 131 -0.04 8.92 -5.77
CA CYS A 131 1.20 8.18 -6.02
C CYS A 131 1.06 7.25 -7.23
N ARG A 132 -0.02 6.46 -7.29
CA ARG A 132 -0.30 5.56 -8.42
C ARG A 132 -0.45 6.32 -9.74
N LEU A 133 -1.15 7.45 -9.72
CA LEU A 133 -1.34 8.31 -10.88
C LEU A 133 -0.01 8.85 -11.41
N LEU A 134 0.82 9.41 -10.53
CA LEU A 134 2.15 9.95 -10.90
C LEU A 134 3.07 8.85 -11.46
N LEU A 135 3.04 7.65 -10.88
CA LEU A 135 3.83 6.51 -11.37
C LEU A 135 3.36 6.05 -12.75
N ASN A 136 2.04 5.93 -12.95
CA ASN A 136 1.47 5.54 -14.23
C ASN A 136 1.78 6.57 -15.33
N TYR A 137 1.63 7.87 -15.03
CA TYR A 137 2.01 8.92 -15.98
C TYR A 137 3.50 8.92 -16.28
N ALA A 138 4.37 8.65 -15.31
CA ALA A 138 5.81 8.49 -15.55
C ALA A 138 6.10 7.37 -16.56
N ILE A 139 5.46 6.21 -16.42
CA ILE A 139 5.62 5.08 -17.34
C ILE A 139 5.16 5.43 -18.76
N THR A 140 4.03 6.11 -18.90
CA THR A 140 3.49 6.52 -20.22
C THR A 140 4.34 7.60 -20.90
N SER A 141 5.06 8.43 -20.12
CA SER A 141 5.81 9.59 -20.63
C SER A 141 7.15 9.23 -21.25
N ARG A 142 7.72 8.05 -20.92
CA ARG A 142 8.81 7.29 -21.58
C ARG A 142 9.43 6.32 -20.57
N LEU A 143 10.14 5.31 -21.08
CA LEU A 143 11.13 4.54 -20.32
C LEU A 143 12.32 5.47 -20.00
N ALA A 144 12.21 6.27 -18.94
CA ALA A 144 13.37 6.94 -18.39
C ALA A 144 14.37 5.87 -17.91
N ASP A 145 15.67 6.10 -18.12
CA ASP A 145 16.69 5.31 -17.46
C ASP A 145 16.36 5.26 -15.95
N PRO A 146 16.40 4.09 -15.30
CA PRO A 146 16.17 3.98 -13.86
C PRO A 146 16.95 4.99 -13.03
N LEU A 147 18.13 5.41 -13.50
CA LEU A 147 18.98 6.40 -12.83
C LEU A 147 18.32 7.79 -12.73
N PHE A 148 17.61 8.22 -13.77
CA PHE A 148 17.00 9.56 -13.88
C PHE A 148 15.53 9.60 -13.48
N SER A 149 14.92 8.44 -13.18
CA SER A 149 13.49 8.32 -12.91
C SER A 149 13.07 8.93 -11.56
N GLY A 150 13.94 8.83 -10.55
CA GLY A 150 13.67 9.25 -9.18
C GLY A 150 12.76 8.27 -8.42
N CYS A 151 12.06 8.74 -7.39
CA CYS A 151 11.12 7.91 -6.63
C CYS A 151 9.91 8.69 -6.11
N VAL A 152 8.82 7.98 -5.84
CA VAL A 152 7.61 8.52 -5.21
C VAL A 152 7.39 7.83 -3.86
N ILE A 153 7.38 8.60 -2.78
CA ILE A 153 7.33 8.14 -1.39
C ILE A 153 5.94 8.45 -0.84
N ASN A 154 5.17 7.40 -0.55
CA ASN A 154 3.85 7.51 0.07
C ASN A 154 3.98 7.40 1.60
N THR A 155 3.50 8.40 2.35
CA THR A 155 3.63 8.40 3.83
C THR A 155 2.35 7.93 4.54
N CYS A 156 2.46 7.63 5.84
CA CYS A 156 1.28 7.38 6.68
C CYS A 156 0.49 8.69 6.93
N GLY A 157 -0.73 8.57 7.46
CA GLY A 157 -1.62 9.71 7.74
C GLY A 157 -1.36 10.42 9.08
N TRP A 158 -0.29 10.10 9.79
CA TRP A 158 0.00 10.67 11.10
C TRP A 158 0.80 11.97 10.95
N VAL A 159 0.08 13.10 10.92
CA VAL A 159 0.66 14.41 10.54
C VAL A 159 0.89 15.37 11.71
N LYS A 160 0.72 14.93 12.96
CA LYS A 160 0.80 15.78 14.16
C LYS A 160 1.79 15.21 15.18
N GLY A 161 2.43 16.07 15.96
CA GLY A 161 3.33 15.67 17.06
C GLY A 161 4.52 14.86 16.55
N SER A 162 4.77 13.69 17.14
CA SER A 162 5.82 12.77 16.69
C SER A 162 5.61 12.26 15.26
N GLY A 163 4.36 12.20 14.77
CA GLY A 163 4.08 11.92 13.36
C GLY A 163 4.66 12.98 12.42
N TYR A 164 4.54 14.27 12.80
CA TYR A 164 5.16 15.37 12.04
C TYR A 164 6.68 15.26 12.05
N GLN A 165 7.29 14.97 13.21
CA GLN A 165 8.74 14.77 13.33
C GLN A 165 9.21 13.61 12.45
N ALA A 166 8.44 12.51 12.36
CA ALA A 166 8.74 11.41 11.47
C ALA A 166 8.68 11.80 9.98
N LEU A 167 7.76 12.69 9.59
CA LEU A 167 7.69 13.21 8.21
C LEU A 167 8.92 14.07 7.86
N VAL A 168 9.35 14.95 8.78
CA VAL A 168 10.56 15.77 8.60
C VAL A 168 11.81 14.88 8.54
N HIS A 169 11.89 13.88 9.43
CA HIS A 169 12.98 12.91 9.40
C HIS A 169 13.01 12.12 8.09
N ALA A 170 11.86 11.63 7.62
CA ALA A 170 11.77 10.93 6.33
C ALA A 170 12.19 11.82 5.15
N ALA A 171 11.76 13.09 5.13
CA ALA A 171 12.17 14.06 4.11
C ALA A 171 13.70 14.21 4.06
N SER A 172 14.34 14.28 5.23
CA SER A 172 15.80 14.36 5.34
C SER A 172 16.48 13.05 4.95
N ALA A 173 16.02 11.91 5.46
CA ALA A 173 16.64 10.60 5.24
C ALA A 173 16.57 10.16 3.76
N PHE A 174 15.48 10.51 3.08
CA PHE A 174 15.32 10.25 1.65
C PHE A 174 15.83 11.40 0.78
N GLU A 175 16.34 12.50 1.34
CA GLU A 175 16.82 13.68 0.60
C GLU A 175 15.82 14.14 -0.47
N VAL A 176 14.60 14.43 -0.04
CA VAL A 176 13.49 14.70 -0.97
C VAL A 176 13.66 16.05 -1.66
N ASP A 177 13.35 16.11 -2.95
CA ASP A 177 13.43 17.34 -3.75
C ASP A 177 12.07 18.06 -3.80
N VAL A 178 10.98 17.29 -3.73
CA VAL A 178 9.60 17.78 -3.81
C VAL A 178 8.74 17.16 -2.72
N VAL A 179 7.95 17.98 -2.03
CA VAL A 179 6.95 17.53 -1.06
C VAL A 179 5.58 17.98 -1.52
N VAL A 180 4.70 17.00 -1.78
CA VAL A 180 3.31 17.20 -2.17
C VAL A 180 2.42 17.03 -0.95
N VAL A 181 1.79 18.10 -0.49
CA VAL A 181 0.87 18.12 0.65
C VAL A 181 -0.56 18.04 0.13
N LEU A 182 -1.32 17.04 0.55
CA LEU A 182 -2.72 16.87 0.18
C LEU A 182 -3.67 17.41 1.26
N ASP A 183 -4.55 18.34 0.85
CA ASP A 183 -5.73 18.82 1.60
C ASP A 183 -5.44 19.33 3.03
N GLN A 184 -4.24 19.87 3.28
CA GLN A 184 -3.86 20.31 4.64
C GLN A 184 -2.92 21.52 4.63
N GLU A 185 -3.49 22.73 4.58
CA GLU A 185 -2.75 24.00 4.54
C GLU A 185 -1.82 24.22 5.73
N ARG A 186 -2.27 23.86 6.95
CA ARG A 186 -1.43 23.97 8.15
C ARG A 186 -0.14 23.16 8.03
N LEU A 187 -0.27 21.91 7.56
CA LEU A 187 0.87 21.02 7.35
C LEU A 187 1.79 21.56 6.25
N TYR A 188 1.22 22.12 5.18
CA TYR A 188 1.97 22.80 4.12
C TYR A 188 2.82 23.95 4.67
N ASN A 189 2.23 24.83 5.47
CA ASN A 189 2.94 25.98 6.04
C ASN A 189 4.02 25.53 7.04
N GLU A 190 3.75 24.51 7.86
CA GLU A 190 4.73 23.94 8.79
C GLU A 190 5.91 23.31 8.03
N LEU A 191 5.67 22.47 7.01
CA LEU A 191 6.74 21.86 6.20
C LEU A 191 7.53 22.88 5.39
N LYS A 192 6.87 23.89 4.81
CA LYS A 192 7.54 24.96 4.06
C LYS A 192 8.47 25.80 4.94
N ARG A 193 8.15 25.94 6.23
CA ARG A 193 8.98 26.64 7.22
C ARG A 193 10.17 25.78 7.67
N ASP A 194 9.94 24.50 7.93
CA ASP A 194 10.89 23.64 8.63
C ASP A 194 11.79 22.82 7.68
N LEU A 195 11.41 22.65 6.41
CA LEU A 195 12.26 22.02 5.39
C LEU A 195 13.25 23.01 4.75
N PRO A 196 14.40 22.53 4.25
CA PRO A 196 15.35 23.37 3.54
C PRO A 196 14.74 24.08 2.33
N HIS A 197 15.20 25.31 2.04
CA HIS A 197 14.64 26.15 0.96
C HIS A 197 14.71 25.53 -0.45
N PHE A 198 15.60 24.57 -0.69
CA PHE A 198 15.70 23.88 -1.98
C PHE A 198 14.55 22.87 -2.19
N VAL A 199 13.91 22.40 -1.11
CA VAL A 199 12.81 21.45 -1.18
C VAL A 199 11.54 22.16 -1.65
N ARG A 200 11.02 21.77 -2.81
CA ARG A 200 9.82 22.38 -3.39
C ARG A 200 8.57 21.81 -2.71
N THR A 201 7.88 22.61 -1.90
CA THR A 201 6.60 22.23 -1.29
C THR A 201 5.42 22.67 -2.16
N VAL A 202 4.54 21.74 -2.53
CA VAL A 202 3.33 21.96 -3.34
C VAL A 202 2.11 21.54 -2.53
N LEU A 203 1.08 22.40 -2.48
CA LEU A 203 -0.22 22.07 -1.90
C LEU A 203 -1.17 21.64 -3.03
N LEU A 204 -1.79 20.48 -2.88
CA LEU A 204 -2.80 19.97 -3.80
C LEU A 204 -4.11 19.68 -3.04
N PRO A 205 -5.27 19.97 -3.64
CA PRO A 205 -6.56 19.60 -3.05
C PRO A 205 -6.77 18.08 -3.12
N LYS A 206 -7.57 17.52 -2.21
CA LYS A 206 -8.05 16.15 -2.38
C LYS A 206 -9.10 16.09 -3.49
N SER A 207 -9.23 14.93 -4.13
CA SER A 207 -10.39 14.67 -4.99
C SER A 207 -11.64 14.50 -4.14
N GLY A 208 -12.77 15.08 -4.57
CA GLY A 208 -14.08 14.85 -3.95
C GLY A 208 -14.57 13.40 -4.04
N GLY A 209 -13.91 12.56 -4.83
CA GLY A 209 -14.18 11.11 -4.90
C GLY A 209 -13.46 10.29 -3.83
N VAL A 210 -12.63 10.91 -2.99
CA VAL A 210 -12.00 10.23 -1.87
C VAL A 210 -13.01 10.08 -0.73
N VAL A 211 -13.17 8.86 -0.27
CA VAL A 211 -14.13 8.49 0.78
C VAL A 211 -13.37 8.15 2.06
N GLU A 212 -13.90 8.60 3.19
CA GLU A 212 -13.40 8.25 4.52
C GLU A 212 -13.58 6.76 4.81
N ARG A 213 -12.60 6.16 5.49
CA ARG A 213 -12.60 4.72 5.76
C ARG A 213 -12.81 4.45 7.23
N SER A 214 -13.74 3.56 7.54
CA SER A 214 -13.92 3.07 8.90
C SER A 214 -12.70 2.24 9.34
N LYS A 215 -12.53 2.09 10.67
CA LYS A 215 -11.50 1.24 11.24
C LYS A 215 -11.70 -0.24 10.86
N ASP A 216 -12.95 -0.66 10.72
CA ASP A 216 -13.32 -2.04 10.35
C ASP A 216 -12.98 -2.30 8.88
N PHE A 217 -13.33 -1.38 7.97
CA PHE A 217 -12.91 -1.46 6.57
C PHE A 217 -11.38 -1.54 6.45
N CYS A 218 -10.66 -0.71 7.22
CA CYS A 218 -9.19 -0.76 7.23
C CYS A 218 -8.64 -2.10 7.76
N ARG A 219 -9.35 -2.78 8.66
CA ARG A 219 -8.96 -4.10 9.18
C ARG A 219 -9.19 -5.17 8.13
N GLU A 220 -10.39 -5.24 7.57
CA GLU A 220 -10.76 -6.18 6.51
C GLU A 220 -9.84 -6.05 5.30
N TYR A 221 -9.56 -4.82 4.87
CA TYR A 221 -8.64 -4.55 3.77
C TYR A 221 -7.21 -5.05 4.06
N ARG A 222 -6.73 -4.96 5.31
CA ARG A 222 -5.42 -5.54 5.68
C ARG A 222 -5.45 -7.06 5.60
N ASP A 223 -6.51 -7.69 6.09
CA ASP A 223 -6.67 -9.14 6.05
C ASP A 223 -6.74 -9.64 4.59
N GLU A 224 -7.41 -8.90 3.71
CA GLU A 224 -7.41 -9.17 2.27
C GLU A 224 -6.03 -9.04 1.63
N ARG A 225 -5.23 -8.02 1.97
CA ARG A 225 -3.87 -7.88 1.43
C ARG A 225 -2.96 -9.01 1.91
N ILE A 226 -3.13 -9.48 3.16
CA ILE A 226 -2.42 -10.66 3.66
C ILE A 226 -2.86 -11.91 2.90
N ARG A 227 -4.16 -12.10 2.68
CA ARG A 227 -4.67 -13.22 1.88
C ARG A 227 -4.12 -13.19 0.46
N GLU A 228 -4.14 -12.02 -0.20
CA GLU A 228 -3.61 -11.84 -1.56
C GLU A 228 -2.11 -12.13 -1.65
N TYR A 229 -1.34 -11.87 -0.58
CA TYR A 229 0.08 -12.25 -0.54
C TYR A 229 0.30 -13.77 -0.67
N PHE A 230 -0.53 -14.59 0.00
CA PHE A 230 -0.40 -16.05 -0.04
C PHE A 230 -1.10 -16.69 -1.23
N TYR A 231 -2.28 -16.18 -1.59
CA TYR A 231 -3.17 -16.79 -2.59
C TYR A 231 -3.17 -16.06 -3.94
N GLY A 232 -2.50 -14.93 -4.05
CA GLY A 232 -2.46 -14.12 -5.26
C GLY A 232 -3.79 -13.44 -5.58
N PHE A 233 -3.78 -12.62 -6.63
CA PHE A 233 -4.99 -11.98 -7.12
C PHE A 233 -5.97 -13.05 -7.63
N ARG A 234 -7.16 -13.12 -7.02
CA ARG A 234 -8.20 -14.11 -7.33
C ARG A 234 -7.77 -15.57 -7.16
N GLY A 235 -6.86 -15.86 -6.22
CA GLY A 235 -6.51 -17.25 -5.90
C GLY A 235 -5.59 -17.92 -6.92
N CYS A 236 -4.80 -17.13 -7.67
CA CYS A 236 -3.90 -17.67 -8.69
C CYS A 236 -2.61 -18.31 -8.12
N PHE A 237 -2.34 -18.15 -6.82
CA PHE A 237 -1.23 -18.80 -6.13
C PHE A 237 -1.69 -19.93 -5.23
N TYR A 238 -0.84 -20.93 -5.07
CA TYR A 238 -1.09 -22.13 -4.27
C TYR A 238 -0.05 -22.21 -3.14
N PRO A 239 -0.34 -21.64 -1.96
CA PRO A 239 0.61 -21.65 -0.86
C PRO A 239 0.81 -23.06 -0.30
N HIS A 240 1.94 -23.26 0.36
CA HIS A 240 2.37 -24.53 0.92
C HIS A 240 2.17 -24.59 2.43
N ALA A 241 1.66 -25.72 2.91
CA ALA A 241 1.57 -26.01 4.33
C ALA A 241 2.59 -27.11 4.70
N PHE A 242 3.46 -26.84 5.68
CA PHE A 242 4.43 -27.82 6.17
C PHE A 242 4.88 -27.54 7.60
N ASN A 243 5.45 -28.57 8.24
CA ASN A 243 5.98 -28.49 9.60
C ASN A 243 7.41 -27.96 9.60
N VAL A 244 7.70 -27.10 10.58
CA VAL A 244 9.02 -26.55 10.89
C VAL A 244 9.35 -26.93 12.34
N LYS A 245 10.54 -27.51 12.57
CA LYS A 245 10.97 -27.88 13.92
C LYS A 245 11.45 -26.64 14.67
N PHE A 246 11.22 -26.62 15.99
CA PHE A 246 11.70 -25.54 16.86
C PHE A 246 13.22 -25.41 16.82
N SER A 247 13.94 -26.53 16.63
CA SER A 247 15.41 -26.56 16.51
C SER A 247 15.94 -25.90 15.25
N ASP A 248 15.13 -25.79 14.20
CA ASP A 248 15.60 -25.38 12.88
C ASP A 248 15.56 -23.85 12.71
N VAL A 249 14.94 -23.13 13.65
CA VAL A 249 14.71 -21.69 13.58
C VAL A 249 15.00 -20.99 14.89
N LYS A 250 15.27 -19.69 14.81
CA LYS A 250 15.36 -18.79 15.95
C LYS A 250 14.34 -17.68 15.77
N ILE A 251 13.49 -17.49 16.78
CA ILE A 251 12.36 -16.55 16.72
C ILE A 251 12.63 -15.39 17.67
N TYR A 252 12.45 -14.16 17.18
CA TYR A 252 12.62 -12.96 17.97
C TYR A 252 11.42 -12.04 17.85
N LYS A 253 11.25 -11.16 18.83
CA LYS A 253 10.30 -10.05 18.82
C LYS A 253 11.07 -8.75 18.98
N VAL A 254 10.71 -7.75 18.18
CA VAL A 254 11.24 -6.38 18.33
C VAL A 254 10.47 -5.67 19.42
N GLY A 255 11.19 -5.06 20.36
CA GLY A 255 10.67 -4.27 21.45
C GLY A 255 10.46 -5.06 22.72
N ALA A 256 11.14 -4.63 23.79
CA ALA A 256 10.92 -5.17 25.10
C ALA A 256 9.60 -4.69 25.71
N PRO A 257 8.92 -5.54 26.52
CA PRO A 257 7.81 -5.06 27.33
C PRO A 257 8.30 -3.92 28.22
N THR A 258 7.54 -2.82 28.24
CA THR A 258 7.82 -1.67 29.11
C THR A 258 7.74 -2.12 30.56
N ILE A 259 8.87 -2.04 31.26
CA ILE A 259 8.94 -2.34 32.68
C ILE A 259 8.40 -1.11 33.44
N PRO A 260 7.44 -1.26 34.37
CA PRO A 260 6.98 -0.13 35.19
C PRO A 260 8.14 0.50 35.98
N ASP A 261 8.10 1.82 36.18
CA ASP A 261 9.15 2.57 36.90
C ASP A 261 9.39 2.03 38.32
N SER A 262 8.38 1.40 38.94
CA SER A 262 8.49 0.72 40.24
C SER A 262 9.49 -0.44 40.27
N CYS A 263 9.88 -0.96 39.11
CA CYS A 263 10.82 -2.07 38.98
C CYS A 263 12.21 -1.62 38.48
N LEU A 264 12.44 -0.31 38.30
CA LEU A 264 13.74 0.22 37.93
C LEU A 264 14.60 0.51 39.18
N PRO A 265 15.90 0.14 39.19
CA PRO A 265 16.83 0.54 40.25
C PRO A 265 16.94 2.06 40.38
N LEU A 266 17.15 2.54 41.61
CA LEU A 266 17.39 3.96 41.90
C LEU A 266 18.51 4.53 41.01
N GLY A 267 18.15 5.50 40.16
CA GLY A 267 19.09 6.22 39.30
C GLY A 267 19.17 5.75 37.84
N MET A 268 18.44 4.70 37.44
CA MET A 268 18.33 4.30 36.04
C MET A 268 17.11 4.93 35.36
N SER A 269 17.31 5.59 34.23
CA SER A 269 16.23 5.94 33.29
C SER A 269 15.89 4.72 32.43
N GLN A 270 14.66 4.65 31.92
CA GLN A 270 14.32 3.64 30.91
C GLN A 270 15.31 3.75 29.74
N GLU A 271 16.17 2.74 29.56
CA GLU A 271 16.83 2.54 28.27
C GLU A 271 15.73 2.34 27.22
N ASP A 272 15.90 2.94 26.04
CA ASP A 272 14.91 2.87 24.96
C ASP A 272 14.89 1.44 24.36
N ASN A 273 14.32 0.52 25.12
CA ASN A 273 14.25 -0.90 24.80
C ASN A 273 13.25 -1.19 23.66
N GLN A 274 12.68 -0.16 23.04
CA GLN A 274 11.70 -0.28 21.96
C GLN A 274 12.26 -0.98 20.71
N LEU A 275 13.58 -0.90 20.49
CA LEU A 275 14.25 -1.54 19.36
C LEU A 275 15.00 -2.83 19.73
N LYS A 276 14.98 -3.23 21.02
CA LYS A 276 15.69 -4.41 21.49
C LYS A 276 15.05 -5.69 20.97
N LEU A 277 15.87 -6.60 20.45
CA LEU A 277 15.44 -7.94 20.06
C LEU A 277 15.33 -8.85 21.29
N ILE A 278 14.20 -9.54 21.40
CA ILE A 278 13.97 -10.51 22.48
C ILE A 278 13.71 -11.89 21.87
N PRO A 279 14.46 -12.94 22.26
CA PRO A 279 14.18 -14.29 21.81
C PRO A 279 12.82 -14.76 22.33
N VAL A 280 12.06 -15.42 21.46
CA VAL A 280 10.72 -15.93 21.74
C VAL A 280 10.78 -17.46 21.70
N THR A 281 10.43 -18.08 22.82
CA THR A 281 10.27 -19.54 22.89
C THR A 281 9.02 -19.95 22.12
N PRO A 282 9.10 -20.93 21.19
CA PRO A 282 7.93 -21.37 20.46
C PRO A 282 6.80 -21.89 21.36
N GLY A 283 5.59 -21.37 21.15
CA GLY A 283 4.44 -21.61 22.01
C GLY A 283 3.10 -21.51 21.27
N ARG A 284 2.02 -21.97 21.92
CA ARG A 284 0.65 -21.94 21.36
C ARG A 284 0.16 -20.52 21.09
N ASP A 285 0.73 -19.53 21.75
CA ASP A 285 0.46 -18.10 21.58
C ASP A 285 0.92 -17.56 20.21
N MET A 286 1.81 -18.28 19.52
CA MET A 286 2.23 -17.93 18.16
C MET A 286 1.20 -18.24 17.08
N VAL A 287 0.19 -19.05 17.39
CA VAL A 287 -0.82 -19.45 16.40
C VAL A 287 -1.49 -18.20 15.82
N HIS A 288 -1.62 -18.19 14.50
CA HIS A 288 -2.13 -17.11 13.66
C HIS A 288 -1.23 -15.87 13.56
N HIS A 289 -0.07 -15.82 14.22
CA HIS A 289 0.86 -14.71 14.01
C HIS A 289 1.58 -14.83 12.66
N LEU A 290 1.75 -13.69 11.99
CA LEU A 290 2.73 -13.58 10.91
C LEU A 290 4.15 -13.55 11.48
N LEU A 291 5.04 -14.25 10.79
CA LEU A 291 6.48 -14.23 11.00
C LEU A 291 7.13 -13.68 9.74
N SER A 292 8.02 -12.70 9.87
CA SER A 292 8.90 -12.33 8.75
C SER A 292 10.13 -13.22 8.75
N VAL A 293 10.54 -13.66 7.57
CA VAL A 293 11.74 -14.48 7.38
C VAL A 293 12.90 -13.54 7.06
N SER A 294 13.77 -13.28 8.03
CA SER A 294 14.90 -12.35 7.87
C SER A 294 15.96 -12.95 6.96
N THR A 295 16.60 -12.10 6.13
CA THR A 295 17.74 -12.49 5.28
C THR A 295 19.08 -12.51 6.02
N ALA A 296 19.09 -12.21 7.32
CA ALA A 296 20.29 -12.13 8.14
C ALA A 296 21.16 -13.38 8.07
N GLU A 297 22.48 -13.16 8.03
CA GLU A 297 23.50 -14.19 8.03
C GLU A 297 24.33 -14.05 9.31
N GLY A 298 24.35 -15.08 10.16
CA GLY A 298 25.19 -15.09 11.35
C GLY A 298 24.54 -14.55 12.64
N THR A 299 24.98 -13.38 13.11
CA THR A 299 24.78 -12.87 14.49
C THR A 299 23.45 -12.14 14.69
N GLU A 300 22.97 -12.14 15.93
CA GLU A 300 21.67 -11.55 16.34
C GLU A 300 21.64 -10.02 16.21
N GLU A 301 22.81 -9.37 16.21
CA GLU A 301 22.95 -7.91 16.31
C GLU A 301 22.42 -7.14 15.10
N ASN A 302 22.33 -7.76 13.92
CA ASN A 302 21.91 -7.07 12.69
C ASN A 302 20.51 -7.46 12.21
N ILE A 303 19.79 -8.31 12.93
CA ILE A 303 18.47 -8.82 12.47
C ILE A 303 17.48 -7.66 12.28
N SER A 304 17.53 -6.63 13.14
CA SER A 304 16.64 -5.46 13.08
C SER A 304 16.87 -4.57 11.85
N GLU A 305 18.06 -4.62 11.26
CA GLU A 305 18.46 -3.78 10.13
C GLU A 305 18.46 -4.56 8.80
N THR A 306 18.22 -5.87 8.85
CA THR A 306 18.31 -6.74 7.69
C THR A 306 16.96 -6.88 6.97
N SER A 307 17.01 -6.92 5.63
CA SER A 307 15.87 -7.17 4.77
C SER A 307 15.17 -8.50 5.05
N VAL A 308 13.90 -8.61 4.65
CA VAL A 308 13.11 -9.84 4.78
C VAL A 308 12.97 -10.54 3.43
N ALA A 309 13.07 -11.87 3.42
CA ALA A 309 12.85 -12.70 2.23
C ALA A 309 11.36 -12.87 1.91
N GLY A 310 10.51 -12.83 2.95
CA GLY A 310 9.07 -13.00 2.84
C GLY A 310 8.41 -13.18 4.19
N PHE A 311 7.14 -13.58 4.16
CA PHE A 311 6.32 -13.78 5.34
C PHE A 311 5.69 -15.17 5.35
N ILE A 312 5.54 -15.74 6.54
CA ILE A 312 4.83 -17.00 6.79
C ILE A 312 3.82 -16.78 7.92
N VAL A 313 2.78 -17.59 8.00
CA VAL A 313 1.83 -17.55 9.13
C VAL A 313 1.79 -18.90 9.82
N VAL A 314 1.82 -18.89 11.16
CA VAL A 314 1.71 -20.11 11.97
C VAL A 314 0.25 -20.54 12.02
N THR A 315 -0.05 -21.75 11.57
CA THR A 315 -1.42 -22.28 11.57
C THR A 315 -1.69 -23.19 12.75
N SER A 316 -0.68 -23.91 13.24
CA SER A 316 -0.76 -24.75 14.44
C SER A 316 0.61 -24.93 15.09
N VAL A 317 0.60 -25.29 16.37
CA VAL A 317 1.83 -25.57 17.16
C VAL A 317 1.63 -26.87 17.93
N ASP A 318 2.54 -27.81 17.73
CA ASP A 318 2.62 -29.09 18.42
C ASP A 318 3.83 -29.09 19.37
N LEU A 319 3.55 -29.00 20.67
CA LEU A 319 4.56 -28.97 21.71
C LEU A 319 5.16 -30.34 22.01
N GLU A 320 4.45 -31.44 21.72
CA GLU A 320 4.93 -32.79 21.97
C GLU A 320 6.02 -33.16 20.95
N HIS A 321 5.76 -32.86 19.68
CA HIS A 321 6.69 -33.10 18.59
C HIS A 321 7.67 -31.94 18.34
N GLN A 322 7.55 -30.83 19.09
CA GLN A 322 8.40 -29.63 18.98
C GLN A 322 8.42 -29.07 17.53
N VAL A 323 7.23 -28.98 16.92
CA VAL A 323 7.04 -28.45 15.56
C VAL A 323 5.90 -27.45 15.53
N PHE A 324 5.96 -26.51 14.59
CA PHE A 324 4.81 -25.70 14.21
C PHE A 324 4.53 -25.85 12.73
N THR A 325 3.25 -25.84 12.35
CA THR A 325 2.83 -25.83 10.95
C THR A 325 2.74 -24.39 10.48
N VAL A 326 3.28 -24.12 9.29
CA VAL A 326 3.20 -22.81 8.64
C VAL A 326 2.46 -22.89 7.33
N LEU A 327 1.80 -21.79 6.96
CA LEU A 327 1.45 -21.47 5.59
C LEU A 327 2.54 -20.57 5.01
N SER A 328 3.07 -20.94 3.86
CA SER A 328 4.20 -20.28 3.19
C SER A 328 3.91 -20.10 1.71
N PRO A 329 4.27 -18.95 1.09
CA PRO A 329 4.13 -18.76 -0.35
C PRO A 329 5.10 -19.66 -1.16
N ALA A 330 6.18 -20.14 -0.52
CA ALA A 330 7.19 -21.00 -1.12
C ALA A 330 7.23 -22.39 -0.46
N PRO A 331 7.63 -23.45 -1.19
CA PRO A 331 7.75 -24.80 -0.62
C PRO A 331 8.90 -24.88 0.39
N ARG A 332 8.91 -25.96 1.17
CA ARG A 332 10.00 -26.28 2.11
C ARG A 332 11.35 -26.51 1.38
N PRO A 333 12.51 -26.28 2.03
CA PRO A 333 12.67 -25.71 3.37
C PRO A 333 12.47 -24.19 3.40
N LEU A 334 12.36 -23.60 4.60
CA LEU A 334 12.42 -22.14 4.73
C LEU A 334 13.77 -21.63 4.19
N PRO A 335 13.80 -20.47 3.50
CA PRO A 335 15.02 -19.97 2.88
C PRO A 335 16.08 -19.53 3.91
N LYS A 336 15.64 -19.14 5.11
CA LYS A 336 16.47 -18.69 6.24
C LYS A 336 15.83 -19.13 7.56
N ASN A 337 16.61 -19.12 8.63
CA ASN A 337 16.25 -19.64 9.95
C ASN A 337 15.94 -18.55 11.01
N PHE A 338 16.15 -17.28 10.70
CA PHE A 338 15.81 -16.15 11.58
C PHE A 338 14.41 -15.65 11.30
N LEU A 339 13.53 -15.70 12.30
CA LEU A 339 12.14 -15.31 12.20
C LEU A 339 11.83 -14.16 13.17
N LEU A 340 11.07 -13.15 12.72
CA LEU A 340 10.55 -12.10 13.59
C LEU A 340 9.04 -12.23 13.74
N ILE A 341 8.55 -12.41 14.96
CA ILE A 341 7.11 -12.47 15.24
C ILE A 341 6.50 -11.08 15.21
N MET A 342 5.45 -10.92 14.42
CA MET A 342 4.75 -9.65 14.24
C MET A 342 3.53 -9.57 15.16
N GLY A 343 3.10 -8.36 15.52
CA GLY A 343 1.81 -8.16 16.21
C GLY A 343 0.58 -8.39 15.31
N ILE A 344 0.79 -8.62 14.01
CA ILE A 344 -0.26 -8.87 13.03
C ILE A 344 -0.64 -10.36 13.08
N ARG A 345 -1.95 -10.61 13.11
CA ARG A 345 -2.52 -11.96 13.07
C ARG A 345 -3.35 -12.17 11.81
N PHE A 346 -3.34 -13.39 11.30
CA PHE A 346 -4.12 -13.82 10.16
C PHE A 346 -4.62 -15.24 10.39
N MET A 347 -5.93 -15.42 10.28
CA MET A 347 -6.59 -16.72 10.31
C MET A 347 -6.98 -17.09 8.89
N ASP A 348 -6.41 -18.19 8.39
CA ASP A 348 -6.78 -18.78 7.12
C ASP A 348 -8.12 -19.51 7.27
N LEU A 349 -9.20 -18.74 7.18
CA LEU A 349 -10.56 -19.27 7.14
C LEU A 349 -10.80 -19.79 5.72
N LYS A 350 -10.76 -21.11 5.56
CA LYS A 350 -11.12 -21.79 4.30
C LYS A 350 -12.59 -21.62 3.97
#